data_AF-A0A8T4Y7I2-F1
#
_entry.id   AF-A0A8T4Y7I2-F1
#
_cell.length_a   1.000
_cell.length_b   1.000
_cell.length_c   1.000
_cell.angle_alpha   90.00
_cell.angle_beta   90.00
_cell.angle_gamma   90.00
#
_symmetry.space_group_name_H-M   'P 1'
#
loop_
_entity.id
_entity.type
_entity.pdbx_description
1 polymer ?
#
loop_
_entity_poly.entity_id
_entity_poly.type
_entity_poly.pdbx_seq_one_letter_code
_entity_poly.pdbx_strand_id
1 'polypeptide(L)'
;MRHVYDKPIYEIVTKGGYRVKVTGEHSIEIFNKDAYKFECKPARFLKPGDLVASCFKVPNIASINVINLASLILSEDKDLGEKIFVEGPSANDLMALILKKYPKNVIRREYSEVRRRKVKLSYFFKEGLIPDEGFIRLKYSNVNRLPLKIPVTGEFGRLLGYHVAEGNLNPNYCELTFGLNEREYVEDAVKCIREVFGLTPKLYRRPHKLTIIYGGRLLREIFERVFQIGNSAENKQVPFIMFNVNDYVKKEFIKGCFRGDKMINYHTNTRLTLKTVSRKLASDLIILLRQLGCVAYCWEVGDYQIVGVSETGNILDIVHELCNRSLNAKSRLLSIPAELVYNLRHEMRKAVPYGERTKLHKLLFTNGGRGRVGYERLKMAFQLMKESVINEKLRSLKTLVENGVVLLPIVKVKTIDNTKTIVYDVEVGEPHTFTGGLGALILHNSDIVKYKLPSDPLTKVDLKRLEELKRDPRYKDELWQKEIATFQRIKRKSEQEAFSRYGLTFIVSNYLPQRLKELNRR
;
A
#
# COMPACT_ATOMS: atom_id res chain seq x y z
N MET A 1 10.06 13.75 -4.81
CA MET A 1 10.51 15.14 -4.54
C MET A 1 9.76 15.73 -3.35
N ARG A 2 10.39 16.63 -2.58
CA ARG A 2 9.80 17.32 -1.42
C ARG A 2 10.06 18.82 -1.56
N HIS A 3 9.02 19.65 -1.46
CA HIS A 3 9.18 21.10 -1.49
C HIS A 3 8.17 21.80 -0.56
N VAL A 4 8.50 23.03 -0.18
CA VAL A 4 7.58 23.90 0.55
C VAL A 4 6.64 24.55 -0.47
N TYR A 5 5.36 24.59 -0.13
CA TYR A 5 4.29 25.15 -0.95
C TYR A 5 3.46 26.11 -0.10
N ASP A 6 3.25 27.32 -0.61
CA ASP A 6 2.65 28.47 0.08
C ASP A 6 1.35 28.94 -0.59
N LYS A 7 0.84 28.16 -1.54
CA LYS A 7 -0.43 28.41 -2.24
C LYS A 7 -1.53 27.47 -1.73
N PRO A 8 -2.81 27.72 -2.09
CA PRO A 8 -3.92 26.91 -1.61
C PRO A 8 -3.81 25.43 -1.99
N ILE A 9 -4.23 24.57 -1.06
CA ILE A 9 -4.37 23.12 -1.27
C ILE A 9 -5.82 22.80 -1.60
N TYR A 10 -6.03 21.88 -2.53
CA TYR A 10 -7.36 21.43 -2.95
C TYR A 10 -7.62 20.04 -2.39
N GLU A 11 -8.72 19.89 -1.65
CA GLU A 11 -9.26 18.61 -1.24
C GLU A 11 -10.38 18.20 -2.19
N ILE A 12 -10.18 17.10 -2.90
CA ILE A 12 -11.13 16.56 -3.86
C ILE A 12 -11.78 15.34 -3.23
N VAL A 13 -13.11 15.32 -3.21
CA VAL A 13 -13.90 14.23 -2.65
C VAL A 13 -14.79 13.65 -3.75
N THR A 14 -14.69 12.34 -3.96
CA THR A 14 -15.44 11.62 -5.00
C THR A 14 -16.56 10.77 -4.40
N LYS A 15 -17.45 10.26 -5.25
CA LYS A 15 -18.49 9.32 -4.84
C LYS A 15 -17.86 8.05 -4.25
N GLY A 16 -18.33 7.66 -3.07
CA GLY A 16 -17.71 6.60 -2.26
C GLY A 16 -16.85 7.14 -1.11
N GLY A 17 -16.70 8.47 -1.02
CA GLY A 17 -16.02 9.21 0.04
C GLY A 17 -14.49 9.13 -0.02
N TYR A 18 -13.96 8.68 -1.16
CA TYR A 18 -12.54 8.75 -1.46
C TYR A 18 -12.10 10.19 -1.64
N ARG A 19 -10.87 10.48 -1.22
CA ARG A 19 -10.38 11.85 -1.17
C ARG A 19 -8.89 11.96 -1.31
N VAL A 20 -8.45 13.04 -1.95
CA VAL A 20 -7.04 13.39 -2.07
C VAL A 20 -6.87 14.87 -1.80
N LYS A 21 -5.76 15.23 -1.15
CA LYS A 21 -5.33 16.62 -0.96
C LYS A 21 -4.12 16.85 -1.86
N VAL A 22 -4.21 17.83 -2.75
CA VAL A 22 -3.19 18.10 -3.77
C VAL A 22 -3.00 19.61 -3.96
N THR A 23 -1.86 20.00 -4.53
CA THR A 23 -1.65 21.40 -4.94
C THR A 23 -2.57 21.75 -6.11
N GLY A 24 -2.88 23.05 -6.30
CA GLY A 24 -3.73 23.49 -7.41
C GLY A 24 -3.20 23.14 -8.80
N GLU A 25 -1.89 23.00 -8.94
CA GLU A 25 -1.21 22.64 -10.19
C GLU A 25 -1.07 21.13 -10.41
N HIS A 26 -1.31 20.31 -9.38
CA HIS A 26 -1.18 18.86 -9.52
C HIS A 26 -2.30 18.34 -10.43
N SER A 27 -1.91 17.59 -11.46
CA SER A 27 -2.83 17.04 -12.44
C SER A 27 -3.42 15.72 -11.96
N ILE A 28 -4.71 15.55 -12.20
CA ILE A 28 -5.46 14.33 -11.91
C ILE A 28 -6.02 13.79 -13.21
N GLU A 29 -6.02 12.46 -13.33
CA GLU A 29 -6.57 11.77 -14.50
C GLU A 29 -8.11 11.82 -14.47
N ILE A 30 -8.67 12.58 -15.42
CA ILE A 30 -10.10 12.72 -15.63
C ILE A 30 -10.48 11.99 -16.91
N PHE A 31 -11.60 11.27 -16.87
CA PHE A 31 -12.14 10.60 -18.05
C PHE A 31 -13.01 11.55 -18.86
N ASN A 32 -12.57 11.86 -20.07
CA ASN A 32 -13.34 12.64 -21.03
C ASN A 32 -14.46 11.78 -21.64
N LYS A 33 -15.70 12.16 -21.38
CA LYS A 33 -16.89 11.40 -21.79
C LYS A 33 -17.11 11.36 -23.30
N ASP A 34 -16.65 12.37 -24.03
CA ASP A 34 -16.86 12.49 -25.47
C ASP A 34 -15.79 11.73 -26.25
N ALA A 35 -14.53 11.87 -25.82
CA ALA A 35 -13.38 11.21 -26.42
C ALA A 35 -13.19 9.75 -25.96
N TYR A 36 -13.78 9.36 -24.82
CA TYR A 36 -13.54 8.07 -24.15
C TYR A 36 -12.06 7.82 -23.84
N LYS A 37 -11.35 8.86 -23.40
CA LYS A 37 -9.93 8.84 -23.08
C LYS A 37 -9.67 9.58 -21.77
N PHE A 38 -8.54 9.27 -21.14
CA PHE A 38 -8.06 10.03 -20.00
C PHE A 38 -7.39 11.31 -20.45
N GLU A 39 -7.61 12.37 -19.68
CA GLU A 39 -6.96 13.66 -19.82
C GLU A 39 -6.47 14.15 -18.45
N CYS A 40 -5.27 14.71 -18.43
CA CYS A 40 -4.71 15.36 -17.26
C CYS A 40 -5.36 16.72 -17.05
N LYS A 41 -5.98 16.91 -15.88
CA LYS A 41 -6.57 18.19 -15.51
C LYS A 41 -6.02 18.68 -14.16
N PRO A 42 -5.48 19.91 -14.08
CA PRO A 42 -5.02 20.49 -12.82
C PRO A 42 -6.14 20.59 -11.78
N ALA A 43 -5.81 20.33 -10.52
CA ALA A 43 -6.76 20.28 -9.41
C ALA A 43 -7.62 21.56 -9.28
N ARG A 44 -7.03 22.74 -9.53
CA ARG A 44 -7.75 24.03 -9.47
C ARG A 44 -8.89 24.19 -10.47
N PHE A 45 -8.91 23.39 -11.55
CA PHE A 45 -9.95 23.43 -12.58
C PHE A 45 -10.99 22.33 -12.44
N LEU A 46 -10.81 21.43 -11.46
CA LEU A 46 -11.76 20.35 -11.22
C LEU A 46 -13.07 20.87 -10.65
N LYS A 47 -14.16 20.26 -11.08
CA LYS A 47 -15.52 20.62 -10.64
C LYS A 47 -16.35 19.39 -10.28
N PRO A 48 -17.38 19.52 -9.42
CA PRO A 48 -18.33 18.45 -9.20
C PRO A 48 -18.88 17.89 -10.52
N GLY A 49 -18.94 16.56 -10.61
CA GLY A 49 -19.35 15.84 -11.82
C GLY A 49 -18.21 15.36 -12.72
N ASP A 50 -17.01 15.95 -12.64
CA ASP A 50 -15.83 15.43 -13.36
C ASP A 50 -15.55 13.98 -12.90
N LEU A 51 -15.17 13.10 -13.85
CA LEU A 51 -15.01 11.67 -13.60
C LEU A 51 -13.55 11.31 -13.32
N VAL A 52 -13.20 11.13 -12.05
CA VAL A 52 -11.85 10.73 -11.62
C VAL A 52 -11.72 9.21 -11.67
N ALA A 53 -10.56 8.71 -12.11
CA ALA A 53 -10.27 7.28 -12.09
C ALA A 53 -9.83 6.76 -10.71
N SER A 54 -10.23 5.54 -10.39
CA SER A 54 -9.70 4.80 -9.24
C SER A 54 -9.53 3.32 -9.57
N CYS A 55 -8.43 2.73 -9.11
CA CYS A 55 -8.16 1.30 -9.28
C CYS A 55 -8.84 0.51 -8.15
N PHE A 56 -9.81 -0.33 -8.51
CA PHE A 56 -10.45 -1.22 -7.55
C PHE A 56 -9.73 -2.55 -7.42
N LYS A 57 -9.09 -3.02 -8.49
CA LYS A 57 -8.21 -4.19 -8.42
C LYS A 57 -6.81 -3.72 -8.04
N VAL A 58 -6.41 -4.00 -6.81
CA VAL A 58 -5.04 -3.79 -6.35
C VAL A 58 -4.35 -5.15 -6.39
N PRO A 59 -3.29 -5.34 -7.20
CA PRO A 59 -2.60 -6.61 -7.25
C PRO A 59 -1.90 -6.92 -5.93
N ASN A 60 -1.73 -8.21 -5.65
CA ASN A 60 -0.82 -8.69 -4.64
C ASN A 60 0.39 -9.29 -5.35
N ILE A 61 1.58 -8.69 -5.16
CA ILE A 61 2.77 -9.04 -5.93
C ILE A 61 3.62 -10.08 -5.18
N ALA A 62 3.44 -10.24 -3.88
CA ALA A 62 4.23 -11.13 -3.03
C ALA A 62 3.35 -11.96 -2.08
N SER A 63 3.88 -13.12 -1.66
CA SER A 63 3.30 -13.93 -0.60
C SER A 63 4.38 -14.31 0.40
N ILE A 64 4.59 -13.43 1.39
CA ILE A 64 5.47 -13.67 2.52
C ILE A 64 4.83 -14.76 3.39
N ASN A 65 5.52 -15.89 3.51
CA ASN A 65 5.08 -17.03 4.32
C ASN A 65 5.85 -17.14 5.65
N VAL A 66 7.02 -16.53 5.75
CA VAL A 66 7.87 -16.49 6.95
C VAL A 66 8.54 -15.12 7.03
N ILE A 67 8.58 -14.54 8.23
CA ILE A 67 9.29 -13.29 8.53
C ILE A 67 10.56 -13.64 9.29
N ASN A 68 11.72 -13.18 8.80
CA ASN A 68 12.93 -13.11 9.61
C ASN A 68 12.94 -11.76 10.35
N LEU A 69 12.76 -11.79 11.67
CA LEU A 69 12.73 -10.58 12.50
C LEU A 69 14.07 -9.85 12.49
N ALA A 70 15.20 -10.56 12.39
CA ALA A 70 16.50 -9.91 12.34
C ALA A 70 16.63 -9.04 11.09
N SER A 71 16.37 -9.60 9.90
CA SER A 71 16.46 -8.81 8.66
C SER A 71 15.52 -7.61 8.68
N LEU A 72 14.31 -7.81 9.21
CA LEU A 72 13.30 -6.75 9.25
C LEU A 72 13.63 -5.65 10.27
N ILE A 73 14.13 -6.01 11.45
CA ILE A 73 14.53 -5.02 12.45
C ILE A 73 15.62 -4.10 11.91
N LEU A 74 16.56 -4.60 11.10
CA LEU A 74 17.62 -3.73 10.58
C LEU A 74 17.27 -2.98 9.30
N SER A 75 16.25 -3.40 8.55
CA SER A 75 15.70 -2.54 7.51
C SER A 75 14.94 -1.37 8.12
N GLU A 76 14.15 -1.62 9.19
CA GLU A 76 13.23 -0.63 9.74
C GLU A 76 13.84 0.24 10.86
N ASP A 77 14.63 -0.32 11.78
CA ASP A 77 15.17 0.38 12.96
C ASP A 77 16.55 -0.16 13.40
N LYS A 78 17.61 0.46 12.87
CA LYS A 78 19.01 0.12 13.22
C LYS A 78 19.33 0.36 14.70
N ASP A 79 18.72 1.36 15.33
CA ASP A 79 18.95 1.69 16.74
C ASP A 79 18.37 0.63 17.68
N LEU A 80 17.24 0.03 17.29
CA LEU A 80 16.67 -1.14 17.96
C LEU A 80 17.58 -2.36 17.79
N GLY A 81 18.16 -2.55 16.59
CA GLY A 81 19.12 -3.63 16.30
C GLY A 81 20.33 -3.64 17.25
N GLU A 82 20.82 -2.47 17.69
CA GLU A 82 21.92 -2.35 18.66
C GLU A 82 21.59 -2.82 20.08
N LYS A 83 20.30 -2.86 20.43
CA LYS A 83 19.79 -3.23 21.75
C LYS A 83 19.41 -4.71 21.83
N ILE A 84 19.35 -5.39 20.69
CA ILE A 84 18.91 -6.78 20.56
C ILE A 84 20.10 -7.73 20.55
N PHE A 85 19.89 -8.86 21.21
CA PHE A 85 20.82 -9.98 21.28
C PHE A 85 20.21 -11.20 20.63
N VAL A 86 21.06 -11.99 19.96
CA VAL A 86 20.70 -13.25 19.33
C VAL A 86 21.19 -14.40 20.20
N GLU A 87 20.38 -15.44 20.32
CA GLU A 87 20.68 -16.68 21.05
C GLU A 87 20.34 -17.90 20.21
N GLY A 88 21.08 -18.99 20.40
CA GLY A 88 20.89 -20.23 19.66
C GLY A 88 21.98 -20.46 18.60
N PRO A 89 21.73 -21.33 17.62
CA PRO A 89 22.74 -21.80 16.66
C PRO A 89 23.47 -20.66 15.95
N SER A 90 22.75 -19.74 15.29
CA SER A 90 23.39 -18.64 14.54
C SER A 90 24.26 -17.75 15.44
N ALA A 91 23.91 -17.58 16.72
CA ALA A 91 24.73 -16.83 17.67
C ALA A 91 26.03 -17.57 18.01
N ASN A 92 25.97 -18.89 18.20
CA ASN A 92 27.15 -19.69 18.48
C ASN A 92 28.12 -19.68 17.28
N ASP A 93 27.60 -19.80 16.07
CA ASP A 93 28.38 -19.80 14.83
C ASP A 93 29.11 -18.47 14.63
N LEU A 94 28.38 -17.35 14.77
CA LEU A 94 28.99 -16.03 14.67
C LEU A 94 30.02 -15.80 15.78
N MET A 95 29.75 -16.27 17.00
CA MET A 95 30.69 -16.13 18.10
C MET A 95 32.00 -16.89 17.82
N ALA A 96 31.90 -18.13 17.33
CA ALA A 96 33.06 -18.93 16.93
C ALA A 96 33.84 -18.26 15.80
N LEU A 97 33.14 -17.71 14.80
CA LEU A 97 33.73 -16.97 13.70
C LEU A 97 34.51 -15.73 14.19
N ILE A 98 33.92 -14.92 15.06
CA ILE A 98 34.56 -13.70 15.62
C ILE A 98 35.80 -14.07 16.43
N LEU A 99 35.71 -15.09 17.30
CA LEU A 99 36.82 -15.54 18.15
C LEU A 99 38.00 -16.09 17.32
N LYS A 100 37.71 -16.70 16.16
CA LYS A 100 38.74 -17.20 15.22
C LYS A 100 39.33 -16.10 14.35
N LYS A 101 38.50 -15.16 13.88
CA LYS A 101 38.86 -14.15 12.88
C LYS A 101 39.64 -12.97 13.47
N TYR A 102 39.34 -12.56 14.70
CA TYR A 102 39.84 -11.30 15.25
C TYR A 102 40.70 -11.45 16.52
N PRO A 103 41.75 -10.62 16.69
CA PRO A 103 42.54 -10.60 17.92
C PRO A 103 41.77 -10.00 19.11
N LYS A 104 42.24 -10.30 20.34
CA LYS A 104 41.56 -9.93 21.60
C LYS A 104 41.29 -8.42 21.74
N ASN A 105 42.16 -7.55 21.22
CA ASN A 105 41.98 -6.10 21.25
C ASN A 105 40.82 -5.64 20.35
N VAL A 106 40.70 -6.18 19.14
CA VAL A 106 39.57 -5.89 18.24
C VAL A 106 38.26 -6.39 18.85
N ILE A 107 38.25 -7.61 19.39
CA ILE A 107 37.07 -8.15 20.09
C ILE A 107 36.64 -7.24 21.25
N ARG A 108 37.59 -6.72 22.05
CA ARG A 108 37.28 -5.79 23.15
C ARG A 108 36.64 -4.49 22.69
N ARG A 109 37.13 -3.93 21.58
CA ARG A 109 36.67 -2.63 21.05
C ARG A 109 35.34 -2.76 20.31
N GLU A 110 35.21 -3.80 19.49
CA GLU A 110 34.19 -3.87 18.45
C GLU A 110 33.12 -4.95 18.68
N TYR A 111 33.47 -6.01 19.41
CA TYR A 111 32.59 -7.14 19.72
C TYR A 111 32.54 -7.37 21.23
N SER A 112 32.48 -6.28 22.00
CA SER A 112 32.72 -6.28 23.46
C SER A 112 31.84 -7.27 24.23
N GLU A 113 30.60 -7.51 23.76
CA GLU A 113 29.65 -8.43 24.40
C GLU A 113 29.99 -9.91 24.16
N VAL A 114 30.79 -10.25 23.14
CA VAL A 114 31.25 -11.63 22.87
C VAL A 114 32.02 -12.20 24.06
N ARG A 115 32.76 -11.35 24.79
CA ARG A 115 33.47 -11.73 26.03
C ARG A 115 32.54 -12.22 27.13
N ARG A 116 31.27 -11.82 27.10
CA ARG A 116 30.22 -12.23 28.03
C ARG A 116 29.35 -13.36 27.45
N ARG A 117 29.81 -14.03 26.39
CA ARG A 117 29.06 -15.03 25.62
C ARG A 117 27.70 -14.51 25.11
N LYS A 118 27.66 -13.23 24.73
CA LYS A 118 26.47 -12.58 24.20
C LYS A 118 26.76 -12.03 22.81
N VAL A 119 25.84 -12.24 21.88
CA VAL A 119 25.98 -11.79 20.49
C VAL A 119 24.92 -10.74 20.21
N LYS A 120 25.33 -9.51 19.92
CA LYS A 120 24.41 -8.48 19.45
C LYS A 120 23.95 -8.79 18.05
N LEU A 121 22.71 -8.40 17.74
CA LEU A 121 22.19 -8.54 16.39
C LEU A 121 23.02 -7.71 15.38
N SER A 122 23.47 -6.51 15.77
CA SER A 122 24.32 -5.67 14.92
C SER A 122 25.67 -6.30 14.52
N TYR A 123 26.16 -7.29 15.27
CA TYR A 123 27.40 -8.00 14.93
C TYR A 123 27.25 -8.85 13.67
N PHE A 124 26.07 -9.43 13.41
CA PHE A 124 25.81 -10.19 12.19
C PHE A 124 25.98 -9.29 10.96
N PHE A 125 25.37 -8.12 10.97
CA PHE A 125 25.41 -7.18 9.85
C PHE A 125 26.79 -6.63 9.60
N LYS A 126 27.55 -6.39 10.68
CA LYS A 126 28.94 -5.97 10.56
C LYS A 126 29.79 -7.01 9.83
N GLU A 127 29.46 -8.29 9.97
CA GLU A 127 30.09 -9.39 9.24
C GLU A 127 29.42 -9.69 7.89
N GLY A 128 28.42 -8.91 7.47
CA GLY A 128 27.67 -9.16 6.23
C GLY A 128 26.76 -10.39 6.30
N LEU A 129 26.35 -10.79 7.50
CA LEU A 129 25.53 -11.97 7.78
C LEU A 129 24.13 -11.58 8.30
N ILE A 130 23.19 -12.50 8.18
CA ILE A 130 21.85 -12.39 8.78
C ILE A 130 21.58 -13.69 9.54
N PRO A 131 21.21 -13.64 10.84
CA PRO A 131 20.90 -14.85 11.58
C PRO A 131 19.57 -15.44 11.09
N ASP A 132 19.52 -16.75 11.05
CA ASP A 132 18.40 -17.50 10.48
C ASP A 132 17.83 -18.56 11.42
N GLU A 133 18.50 -18.86 12.53
CA GLU A 133 18.06 -19.82 13.55
C GLU A 133 18.29 -19.33 14.98
N GLY A 134 17.32 -19.63 15.84
CA GLY A 134 17.35 -19.29 17.26
C GLY A 134 16.34 -18.19 17.64
N PHE A 135 16.73 -17.36 18.61
CA PHE A 135 15.86 -16.38 19.25
C PHE A 135 16.51 -15.01 19.33
N ILE A 136 15.68 -13.97 19.39
CA ILE A 136 16.07 -12.62 19.74
C ILE A 136 15.57 -12.24 21.12
N ARG A 137 16.35 -11.43 21.83
CA ARG A 137 15.96 -10.85 23.13
C ARG A 137 16.60 -9.50 23.42
N LEU A 138 16.06 -8.79 24.40
CA LEU A 138 16.71 -7.62 24.98
C LEU A 138 17.80 -8.04 25.99
N LYS A 139 18.80 -7.17 26.20
CA LYS A 139 19.98 -7.43 27.04
C LYS A 139 19.67 -7.99 28.44
N TYR A 140 18.66 -7.42 29.10
CA TYR A 140 18.27 -7.72 30.49
C TYR A 140 16.95 -8.51 30.58
N SER A 141 16.41 -8.97 29.46
CA SER A 141 15.21 -9.81 29.45
C SER A 141 15.62 -11.28 29.45
N ASN A 142 15.35 -12.01 30.53
CA ASN A 142 15.63 -13.44 30.62
C ASN A 142 14.41 -14.32 30.29
N VAL A 143 13.21 -13.73 30.20
CA VAL A 143 11.93 -14.46 30.04
C VAL A 143 11.29 -14.18 28.69
N ASN A 144 11.37 -12.93 28.20
CA ASN A 144 10.77 -12.55 26.92
C ASN A 144 11.83 -12.63 25.82
N ARG A 145 11.88 -13.78 25.14
CA ARG A 145 12.58 -14.01 23.87
C ARG A 145 11.57 -14.30 22.77
N LEU A 146 11.90 -13.97 21.54
CA LEU A 146 11.05 -14.25 20.37
C LEU A 146 11.82 -15.10 19.37
N PRO A 147 11.16 -16.03 18.65
CA PRO A 147 11.81 -16.78 17.59
C PRO A 147 12.31 -15.82 16.49
N LEU A 148 13.48 -16.10 15.91
CA LEU A 148 14.03 -15.31 14.81
C LEU A 148 13.14 -15.35 13.56
N LYS A 149 12.57 -16.53 13.26
CA LYS A 149 11.64 -16.76 12.16
C LYS A 149 10.22 -16.88 12.72
N ILE A 150 9.32 -16.02 12.25
CA ILE A 150 7.89 -16.10 12.57
C ILE A 150 7.15 -16.63 11.34
N PRO A 151 6.41 -17.75 11.45
CA PRO A 151 5.55 -18.20 10.37
C PRO A 151 4.37 -17.23 10.19
N VAL A 152 4.09 -16.87 8.95
CA VAL A 152 2.97 -16.00 8.59
C VAL A 152 1.73 -16.87 8.38
N THR A 153 1.08 -17.23 9.48
CA THR A 153 -0.13 -18.07 9.49
C THR A 153 -1.40 -17.23 9.61
N GLY A 154 -2.56 -17.90 9.56
CA GLY A 154 -3.84 -17.25 9.84
C GLY A 154 -3.88 -16.62 11.22
N GLU A 155 -3.35 -17.29 12.24
CA GLU A 155 -3.26 -16.80 13.61
C GLU A 155 -2.37 -15.57 13.75
N PHE A 156 -1.29 -15.49 12.97
CA PHE A 156 -0.47 -14.29 12.88
C PHE A 156 -1.28 -13.10 12.34
N GLY A 157 -1.98 -13.30 11.21
CA GLY A 157 -2.87 -12.28 10.64
C GLY A 157 -3.94 -11.85 11.64
N ARG A 158 -4.64 -12.81 12.25
CA ARG A 158 -5.74 -12.58 13.20
C ARG A 158 -5.29 -11.81 14.44
N LEU A 159 -4.13 -12.16 15.00
CA LEU A 159 -3.56 -11.46 16.16
C LEU A 159 -3.21 -10.01 15.84
N LEU A 160 -2.63 -9.74 14.67
CA LEU A 160 -2.38 -8.37 14.23
C LEU A 160 -3.70 -7.61 14.02
N GLY A 161 -4.72 -8.27 13.48
CA GLY A 161 -6.07 -7.70 13.34
C GLY A 161 -6.69 -7.31 14.68
N TYR A 162 -6.64 -8.20 15.68
CA TYR A 162 -7.07 -7.88 17.05
C TYR A 162 -6.28 -6.71 17.63
N HIS A 163 -4.97 -6.63 17.39
CA HIS A 163 -4.17 -5.54 17.92
C HIS A 163 -4.49 -4.20 17.25
N VAL A 164 -4.80 -4.20 15.94
CA VAL A 164 -5.29 -3.00 15.25
C VAL A 164 -6.62 -2.54 15.85
N ALA A 165 -7.57 -3.44 16.13
CA ALA A 165 -8.85 -3.05 16.73
C ALA A 165 -8.70 -2.70 18.23
N GLU A 166 -8.35 -3.69 19.05
CA GLU A 166 -8.41 -3.65 20.52
C GLU A 166 -7.06 -3.44 21.22
N GLY A 167 -5.98 -3.34 20.44
CA GLY A 167 -4.63 -3.31 20.97
C GLY A 167 -4.20 -1.97 21.53
N ASN A 168 -3.41 -2.04 22.60
CA ASN A 168 -2.68 -0.94 23.21
C ASN A 168 -1.22 -1.34 23.44
N LEU A 169 -0.29 -0.45 23.11
CA LEU A 169 1.16 -0.67 23.25
C LEU A 169 1.70 0.05 24.47
N ASN A 170 1.54 -0.56 25.65
CA ASN A 170 2.13 -0.06 26.89
C ASN A 170 3.67 -0.06 26.81
N PRO A 171 4.38 0.80 27.57
CA PRO A 171 5.84 0.89 27.51
C PRO A 171 6.59 -0.43 27.74
N ASN A 172 5.96 -1.38 28.44
CA ASN A 172 6.58 -2.62 28.87
C ASN A 172 5.91 -3.90 28.32
N TYR A 173 4.80 -3.80 27.60
CA TYR A 173 4.04 -4.97 27.13
C TYR A 173 3.00 -4.60 26.06
N CYS A 174 2.54 -5.60 25.31
CA CYS A 174 1.36 -5.51 24.48
C CYS A 174 0.12 -5.84 25.30
N GLU A 175 -0.97 -5.14 25.03
CA GLU A 175 -2.25 -5.33 25.69
C GLU A 175 -3.37 -5.46 24.65
N LEU A 176 -4.32 -6.36 24.88
CA LEU A 176 -5.61 -6.41 24.18
C LEU A 176 -6.73 -6.26 25.21
N THR A 177 -7.78 -5.52 24.87
CA THR A 177 -8.95 -5.33 25.74
C THR A 177 -10.22 -5.77 25.02
N PHE A 178 -11.06 -6.54 25.68
CA PHE A 178 -12.33 -7.02 25.13
C PHE A 178 -13.47 -6.78 26.12
N GLY A 179 -14.71 -6.76 25.64
CA GLY A 179 -15.91 -6.76 26.47
C GLY A 179 -16.06 -8.05 27.27
N LEU A 180 -16.82 -8.01 28.38
CA LEU A 180 -17.06 -9.19 29.22
C LEU A 180 -17.76 -10.36 28.51
N ASN A 181 -18.50 -10.05 27.44
CA ASN A 181 -19.29 -11.00 26.66
C ASN A 181 -18.50 -11.59 25.48
N GLU A 182 -17.27 -11.13 25.24
CA GLU A 182 -16.46 -11.51 24.07
C GLU A 182 -15.42 -12.59 24.42
N ARG A 183 -15.82 -13.55 25.28
CA ARG A 183 -14.89 -14.57 25.79
C ARG A 183 -14.29 -15.43 24.69
N GLU A 184 -15.05 -15.73 23.64
CA GLU A 184 -14.56 -16.46 22.47
C GLU A 184 -13.39 -15.74 21.77
N TYR A 185 -13.41 -14.40 21.70
CA TYR A 185 -12.32 -13.63 21.10
C TYR A 185 -11.10 -13.58 22.01
N VAL A 186 -11.30 -13.57 23.33
CA VAL A 186 -10.21 -13.68 24.31
C VAL A 186 -9.50 -15.02 24.19
N GLU A 187 -10.25 -16.13 24.15
CA GLU A 187 -9.70 -17.48 24.01
C GLU A 187 -8.92 -17.65 22.71
N ASP A 188 -9.48 -17.15 21.60
CA ASP A 188 -8.83 -17.17 20.29
C ASP A 188 -7.57 -16.28 20.25
N ALA A 189 -7.60 -15.08 20.81
CA ALA A 189 -6.42 -14.21 20.90
C ALA A 189 -5.31 -14.87 21.75
N VAL A 190 -5.65 -15.53 22.86
CA VAL A 190 -4.69 -16.30 23.68
C VAL A 190 -4.06 -17.42 22.87
N LYS A 191 -4.87 -18.15 22.08
CA LYS A 191 -4.37 -19.19 21.18
C LYS A 191 -3.38 -18.60 20.17
N CYS A 192 -3.74 -17.52 19.48
CA CYS A 192 -2.85 -16.89 18.50
C CYS A 192 -1.52 -16.43 19.12
N ILE A 193 -1.54 -15.84 20.32
CA ILE A 193 -0.30 -15.41 21.01
C ILE A 193 0.62 -16.60 21.30
N ARG A 194 0.06 -17.73 21.72
CA ARG A 194 0.80 -18.96 22.01
C ARG A 194 1.40 -19.57 20.75
N GLU A 195 0.62 -19.69 19.69
CA GLU A 195 1.07 -20.35 18.45
C GLU A 195 2.07 -19.52 17.66
N VAL A 196 1.85 -18.20 17.57
CA VAL A 196 2.69 -17.31 16.76
C VAL A 196 4.04 -17.02 17.42
N PHE A 197 4.03 -16.74 18.73
CA PHE A 197 5.21 -16.26 19.43
C PHE A 197 5.75 -17.23 20.49
N GLY A 198 5.06 -18.33 20.77
CA GLY A 198 5.43 -19.25 21.85
C GLY A 198 5.29 -18.62 23.25
N LEU A 199 4.46 -17.58 23.40
CA LEU A 199 4.34 -16.81 24.64
C LEU A 199 3.14 -17.25 25.47
N THR A 200 3.26 -17.15 26.79
CA THR A 200 2.14 -17.33 27.72
C THR A 200 1.54 -15.98 28.11
N PRO A 201 0.36 -15.60 27.60
CA PRO A 201 -0.29 -14.35 27.98
C PRO A 201 -0.87 -14.43 29.40
N LYS A 202 -1.00 -13.26 30.04
CA LYS A 202 -1.68 -13.10 31.34
C LYS A 202 -3.07 -12.52 31.13
N LEU A 203 -4.07 -13.12 31.77
CA LEU A 203 -5.46 -12.70 31.69
C LEU A 203 -5.88 -11.97 32.97
N TYR A 204 -6.54 -10.84 32.81
CA TYR A 204 -7.07 -10.04 33.90
C TYR A 204 -8.54 -9.75 33.65
N ARG A 205 -9.39 -10.05 34.64
CA ARG A 205 -10.78 -9.59 34.64
C ARG A 205 -10.87 -8.24 35.36
N ARG A 206 -11.46 -7.27 34.69
CA ARG A 206 -11.80 -5.94 35.25
C ARG A 206 -13.32 -5.79 35.30
N PRO A 207 -13.88 -4.77 35.98
CA PRO A 207 -15.33 -4.64 36.18
C PRO A 207 -16.19 -4.74 34.92
N HIS A 208 -15.71 -4.19 33.79
CA HIS A 208 -16.46 -4.15 32.52
C HIS A 208 -15.66 -4.68 31.31
N LYS A 209 -14.48 -5.25 31.52
CA LYS A 209 -13.59 -5.69 30.44
C LYS A 209 -12.71 -6.86 30.82
N LEU A 210 -12.28 -7.61 29.81
CA LEU A 210 -11.26 -8.64 29.88
C LEU A 210 -9.99 -8.10 29.23
N THR A 211 -8.84 -8.27 29.89
CA THR A 211 -7.57 -7.72 29.42
C THR A 211 -6.54 -8.84 29.30
N ILE A 212 -5.82 -8.86 28.17
CA ILE A 212 -4.75 -9.80 27.87
C ILE A 212 -3.43 -9.02 27.83
N ILE A 213 -2.46 -9.39 28.67
CA ILE A 213 -1.10 -8.82 28.66
C ILE A 213 -0.10 -9.84 28.14
N TYR A 214 0.73 -9.45 27.18
CA TYR A 214 1.70 -10.36 26.53
C TYR A 214 2.91 -9.63 25.94
N GLY A 215 3.90 -10.38 25.45
CA GLY A 215 4.96 -9.86 24.58
C GLY A 215 6.10 -9.10 25.24
N GLY A 216 5.86 -8.52 26.42
CA GLY A 216 6.83 -7.68 27.12
C GLY A 216 7.32 -6.50 26.26
N ARG A 217 8.43 -5.89 26.67
CA ARG A 217 9.01 -4.72 25.97
C ARG A 217 9.47 -5.06 24.55
N LEU A 218 10.04 -6.24 24.34
CA LEU A 218 10.58 -6.62 23.03
C LEU A 218 9.49 -6.68 21.96
N LEU A 219 8.41 -7.42 22.20
CA LEU A 219 7.35 -7.55 21.20
C LEU A 219 6.65 -6.21 20.95
N ARG A 220 6.49 -5.40 22.00
CA ARG A 220 5.93 -4.05 21.86
C ARG A 220 6.77 -3.14 20.97
N GLU A 221 8.10 -3.14 21.13
CA GLU A 221 9.00 -2.37 20.25
C GLU A 221 8.94 -2.89 18.81
N ILE A 222 8.80 -4.21 18.60
CA ILE A 222 8.61 -4.78 17.26
C ILE A 222 7.27 -4.33 16.66
N PHE A 223 6.18 -4.40 17.42
CA PHE A 223 4.86 -3.98 16.94
C PHE A 223 4.85 -2.49 16.55
N GLU A 224 5.42 -1.63 17.39
CA GLU A 224 5.46 -0.18 17.12
C GLU A 224 6.44 0.19 16.01
N ARG A 225 7.69 -0.29 16.07
CA ARG A 225 8.79 0.27 15.26
C ARG A 225 9.06 -0.53 14.00
N VAL A 226 8.79 -1.82 14.02
CA VAL A 226 9.14 -2.75 12.94
C VAL A 226 7.91 -3.06 12.10
N PHE A 227 6.82 -3.50 12.74
CA PHE A 227 5.53 -3.71 12.05
C PHE A 227 4.76 -2.41 11.84
N GLN A 228 5.15 -1.33 12.54
CA GLN A 228 4.57 -0.01 12.42
C GLN A 228 3.05 0.01 12.66
N ILE A 229 2.52 -0.79 13.59
CA ILE A 229 1.06 -0.91 13.78
C ILE A 229 0.39 0.36 14.35
N GLY A 230 1.19 1.29 14.89
CA GLY A 230 0.75 2.47 15.63
C GLY A 230 0.59 2.21 17.13
N ASN A 231 0.67 3.27 17.94
CA ASN A 231 0.64 3.21 19.42
C ASN A 231 -0.54 3.95 20.06
N SER A 232 -1.37 4.63 19.25
CA SER A 232 -2.55 5.38 19.65
C SER A 232 -3.65 5.23 18.60
N ALA A 233 -4.91 5.51 18.98
CA ALA A 233 -6.04 5.36 18.06
C ALA A 233 -5.88 6.18 16.76
N GLU A 234 -5.28 7.37 16.85
CA GLU A 234 -5.04 8.32 15.76
C GLU A 234 -3.98 7.84 14.75
N ASN A 235 -2.99 7.07 15.20
CA ASN A 235 -1.85 6.65 14.38
C ASN A 235 -1.81 5.15 14.10
N LYS A 236 -2.83 4.38 14.53
CA LYS A 236 -3.01 2.99 14.13
C LYS A 236 -3.02 2.86 12.61
N GLN A 237 -2.47 1.77 12.10
CA GLN A 237 -2.41 1.46 10.67
C GLN A 237 -2.35 -0.04 10.45
N VAL A 238 -2.60 -0.49 9.21
CA VAL A 238 -2.37 -1.90 8.85
C VAL A 238 -0.86 -2.12 8.75
N PRO A 239 -0.29 -3.13 9.43
CA PRO A 239 1.13 -3.47 9.27
C PRO A 239 1.44 -3.77 7.80
N PHE A 240 2.51 -3.17 7.27
CA PHE A 240 2.82 -3.22 5.83
C PHE A 240 2.94 -4.66 5.27
N ILE A 241 3.32 -5.61 6.14
CA ILE A 241 3.44 -7.03 5.81
C ILE A 241 2.11 -7.58 5.28
N MET A 242 0.97 -7.15 5.84
CA MET A 242 -0.36 -7.65 5.47
C MET A 242 -0.74 -7.37 4.01
N PHE A 243 -0.12 -6.38 3.35
CA PHE A 243 -0.34 -6.15 1.92
C PHE A 243 0.36 -7.18 1.02
N ASN A 244 1.30 -7.95 1.59
CA ASN A 244 2.23 -8.84 0.89
C ASN A 244 2.13 -10.30 1.37
N VAL A 245 1.03 -10.68 2.03
CA VAL A 245 0.74 -12.07 2.43
C VAL A 245 -0.33 -12.66 1.53
N ASN A 246 -0.51 -13.99 1.57
CA ASN A 246 -1.60 -14.63 0.83
C ASN A 246 -2.98 -14.19 1.34
N ASP A 247 -4.00 -14.39 0.51
CA ASP A 247 -5.35 -13.91 0.81
C ASP A 247 -5.97 -14.58 2.04
N TYR A 248 -5.59 -15.81 2.38
CA TYR A 248 -6.05 -16.47 3.61
C TYR A 248 -5.60 -15.70 4.85
N VAL A 249 -4.32 -15.32 4.94
CA VAL A 249 -3.81 -14.52 6.07
C VAL A 249 -4.43 -13.13 6.11
N LYS A 250 -4.66 -12.49 4.95
CA LYS A 250 -5.37 -11.20 4.89
C LYS A 250 -6.79 -11.28 5.41
N LYS A 251 -7.52 -12.34 5.04
CA LYS A 251 -8.87 -12.60 5.54
C LYS A 251 -8.86 -12.72 7.07
N GLU A 252 -7.89 -13.45 7.61
CA GLU A 252 -7.74 -13.62 9.05
C GLU A 252 -7.40 -12.31 9.77
N PHE A 253 -6.57 -11.45 9.18
CA PHE A 253 -6.36 -10.10 9.68
C PHE A 253 -7.65 -9.27 9.70
N ILE A 254 -8.39 -9.24 8.58
CA ILE A 254 -9.66 -8.52 8.47
C ILE A 254 -10.69 -9.05 9.49
N LYS A 255 -10.74 -10.37 9.70
CA LYS A 255 -11.56 -11.02 10.72
C LYS A 255 -11.22 -10.51 12.11
N GLY A 256 -9.94 -10.46 12.48
CA GLY A 256 -9.49 -9.89 13.76
C GLY A 256 -9.91 -8.43 13.94
N CYS A 257 -9.78 -7.60 12.89
CA CYS A 257 -10.23 -6.21 12.93
C CYS A 257 -11.73 -6.09 13.20
N PHE A 258 -12.57 -6.83 12.47
CA PHE A 258 -14.02 -6.78 12.65
C PHE A 258 -14.49 -7.40 13.96
N ARG A 259 -13.81 -8.43 14.49
CA ARG A 259 -14.19 -9.00 15.79
C ARG A 259 -14.07 -7.98 16.92
N GLY A 260 -13.06 -7.11 16.87
CA GLY A 260 -12.92 -6.02 17.84
C GLY A 260 -13.88 -4.85 17.60
N ASP A 261 -13.92 -4.30 16.39
CA ASP A 261 -14.53 -2.98 16.16
C ASP A 261 -15.64 -2.98 15.08
N LYS A 262 -16.45 -4.05 15.01
CA LYS A 262 -17.57 -4.11 14.06
C LYS A 262 -18.71 -3.18 14.46
N MET A 263 -19.26 -2.51 13.45
CA MET A 263 -20.59 -1.93 13.49
C MET A 263 -21.45 -2.57 12.39
N ILE A 264 -22.66 -3.00 12.74
CA ILE A 264 -23.65 -3.54 11.80
C ILE A 264 -24.77 -2.51 11.66
N ASN A 265 -24.97 -2.00 10.45
CA ASN A 265 -26.07 -1.07 10.16
C ASN A 265 -27.28 -1.83 9.61
N TYR A 266 -28.35 -1.98 10.41
CA TYR A 266 -29.55 -2.76 10.04
C TYR A 266 -30.54 -1.97 9.16
N HIS A 267 -30.19 -1.79 7.87
CA HIS A 267 -31.10 -1.24 6.84
C HIS A 267 -31.09 -2.11 5.56
N THR A 268 -31.90 -1.76 4.55
CA THR A 268 -32.03 -2.48 3.25
C THR A 268 -30.71 -2.67 2.49
N ASN A 269 -29.65 -1.95 2.86
CA ASN A 269 -28.27 -2.17 2.43
C ASN A 269 -27.35 -2.43 3.64
N THR A 270 -27.66 -3.45 4.44
CA THR A 270 -26.83 -3.78 5.62
C THR A 270 -25.40 -4.09 5.15
N ARG A 271 -24.45 -3.32 5.66
CA ARG A 271 -23.02 -3.49 5.39
C ARG A 271 -22.30 -3.76 6.70
N LEU A 272 -21.26 -4.59 6.60
CA LEU A 272 -20.26 -4.69 7.64
C LEU A 272 -19.40 -3.42 7.60
N THR A 273 -19.25 -2.76 8.73
CA THR A 273 -18.51 -1.49 8.83
C THR A 273 -17.51 -1.51 9.97
N LEU A 274 -16.38 -0.80 9.79
CA LEU A 274 -15.35 -0.52 10.78
C LEU A 274 -15.29 0.99 11.01
N LYS A 275 -15.16 1.40 12.27
CA LYS A 275 -15.04 2.81 12.66
C LYS A 275 -13.63 3.06 13.17
N THR A 276 -13.01 4.19 12.81
CA THR A 276 -11.68 4.54 13.32
C THR A 276 -11.45 6.04 13.27
N VAL A 277 -10.68 6.59 14.19
CA VAL A 277 -10.18 7.98 14.09
C VAL A 277 -8.92 8.07 13.21
N SER A 278 -8.21 6.96 12.99
CA SER A 278 -7.04 6.96 12.11
C SER A 278 -7.45 6.96 10.64
N ARG A 279 -7.23 8.11 10.00
CA ARG A 279 -7.37 8.25 8.53
C ARG A 279 -6.48 7.25 7.77
N LYS A 280 -5.30 6.96 8.31
CA LYS A 280 -4.36 6.03 7.68
C LYS A 280 -4.87 4.59 7.75
N LEU A 281 -5.36 4.15 8.91
CA LEU A 281 -5.99 2.84 9.05
C LEU A 281 -7.18 2.68 8.10
N ALA A 282 -8.05 3.70 8.01
CA ALA A 282 -9.18 3.66 7.08
C ALA A 282 -8.72 3.48 5.63
N SER A 283 -7.67 4.19 5.21
CA SER A 283 -7.09 4.05 3.87
C SER A 283 -6.50 2.68 3.63
N ASP A 284 -5.72 2.19 4.58
CA ASP A 284 -5.02 0.92 4.51
C ASP A 284 -6.02 -0.26 4.45
N LEU A 285 -7.11 -0.21 5.23
CA LEU A 285 -8.20 -1.18 5.18
C LEU A 285 -8.90 -1.19 3.81
N ILE A 286 -9.13 -0.04 3.20
CA ILE A 286 -9.74 0.03 1.85
C ILE A 286 -8.86 -0.69 0.83
N ILE A 287 -7.54 -0.47 0.88
CA ILE A 287 -6.59 -1.14 -0.03
C ILE A 287 -6.59 -2.65 0.22
N LEU A 288 -6.55 -3.08 1.48
CA LEU A 288 -6.52 -4.49 1.83
C LEU A 288 -7.80 -5.22 1.41
N LEU A 289 -8.96 -4.61 1.63
CA LEU A 289 -10.27 -5.12 1.19
C LEU A 289 -10.36 -5.20 -0.34
N ARG A 290 -9.76 -4.25 -1.06
CA ARG A 290 -9.68 -4.27 -2.53
C ARG A 290 -8.76 -5.38 -3.05
N GLN A 291 -7.64 -5.65 -2.39
CA GLN A 291 -6.80 -6.82 -2.72
C GLN A 291 -7.58 -8.13 -2.55
N LEU A 292 -8.48 -8.20 -1.56
CA LEU A 292 -9.41 -9.32 -1.37
C LEU A 292 -10.60 -9.32 -2.35
N GLY A 293 -10.63 -8.41 -3.33
CA GLY A 293 -11.70 -8.30 -4.33
C GLY A 293 -13.03 -7.74 -3.81
N CYS A 294 -13.05 -7.20 -2.60
CA CYS A 294 -14.22 -6.52 -2.04
C CYS A 294 -14.29 -5.05 -2.51
N VAL A 295 -15.47 -4.45 -2.40
CA VAL A 295 -15.62 -3.00 -2.52
C VAL A 295 -15.70 -2.38 -1.14
N ALA A 296 -14.82 -1.42 -0.86
CA ALA A 296 -14.84 -0.65 0.39
C ALA A 296 -15.18 0.82 0.14
N TYR A 297 -16.13 1.34 0.91
CA TYR A 297 -16.54 2.75 0.95
C TYR A 297 -15.93 3.41 2.17
N CYS A 298 -15.77 4.74 2.15
CA CYS A 298 -15.43 5.51 3.33
C CYS A 298 -16.38 6.71 3.49
N TRP A 299 -16.71 7.09 4.72
CA TRP A 299 -17.37 8.37 5.01
C TRP A 299 -17.00 8.85 6.41
N GLU A 300 -17.19 10.14 6.65
CA GLU A 300 -16.90 10.77 7.94
C GLU A 300 -18.16 10.92 8.79
N VAL A 301 -18.03 10.66 10.09
CA VAL A 301 -19.04 10.91 11.12
C VAL A 301 -18.35 11.53 12.33
N GLY A 302 -18.46 12.85 12.49
CA GLY A 302 -17.64 13.59 13.46
C GLY A 302 -16.15 13.41 13.15
N ASP A 303 -15.36 13.05 14.16
CA ASP A 303 -13.92 12.79 14.02
C ASP A 303 -13.59 11.38 13.49
N TYR A 304 -14.60 10.57 13.23
CA TYR A 304 -14.42 9.18 12.81
C TYR A 304 -14.52 9.00 11.31
N GLN A 305 -13.67 8.13 10.77
CA GLN A 305 -13.76 7.51 9.46
C GLN A 305 -14.48 6.17 9.59
N ILE A 306 -15.51 5.95 8.77
CA ILE A 306 -16.21 4.66 8.71
C ILE A 306 -15.92 3.99 7.38
N VAL A 307 -15.35 2.79 7.44
CA VAL A 307 -15.07 1.93 6.29
C VAL A 307 -16.17 0.89 6.16
N GLY A 308 -16.95 0.93 5.08
CA GLY A 308 -18.05 -0.01 4.85
C GLY A 308 -17.80 -0.93 3.66
N VAL A 309 -18.10 -2.23 3.82
CA VAL A 309 -17.79 -3.25 2.81
C VAL A 309 -19.03 -3.63 1.99
N SER A 310 -18.82 -3.97 0.72
CA SER A 310 -19.79 -4.49 -0.24
C SER A 310 -19.09 -5.47 -1.19
N GLU A 311 -19.86 -6.22 -1.98
CA GLU A 311 -19.31 -7.34 -2.79
C GLU A 311 -18.47 -8.30 -1.94
N THR A 312 -19.05 -8.76 -0.84
CA THR A 312 -18.39 -9.55 0.21
C THR A 312 -18.20 -11.03 -0.16
N GLY A 313 -18.39 -11.41 -1.43
CA GLY A 313 -18.34 -12.81 -1.86
C GLY A 313 -17.05 -13.52 -1.47
N ASN A 314 -15.91 -12.82 -1.52
CA ASN A 314 -14.61 -13.39 -1.16
C ASN A 314 -14.35 -13.48 0.37
N ILE A 315 -15.20 -12.87 1.19
CA ILE A 315 -15.11 -12.87 2.66
C ILE A 315 -16.44 -13.31 3.30
N LEU A 316 -17.24 -14.08 2.54
CA LEU A 316 -18.61 -14.41 2.93
C LEU A 316 -18.64 -15.23 4.22
N ASP A 317 -17.67 -16.12 4.40
CA ASP A 317 -17.42 -16.88 5.63
C ASP A 317 -17.28 -15.96 6.86
N ILE A 318 -16.46 -14.91 6.76
CA ILE A 318 -16.28 -13.92 7.84
C ILE A 318 -17.59 -13.17 8.10
N VAL A 319 -18.28 -12.76 7.04
CA VAL A 319 -19.55 -12.03 7.19
C VAL A 319 -20.62 -12.89 7.86
N HIS A 320 -20.74 -14.16 7.46
CA HIS A 320 -21.67 -15.11 8.07
C HIS A 320 -21.39 -15.29 9.55
N GLU A 321 -20.13 -15.51 9.92
CA GLU A 321 -19.71 -15.66 11.31
C GLU A 321 -20.06 -14.42 12.14
N LEU A 322 -19.77 -13.22 11.62
CA LEU A 322 -19.93 -11.99 12.40
C LEU A 322 -21.36 -11.47 12.48
N CYS A 323 -22.17 -11.74 11.45
CA CYS A 323 -23.52 -11.18 11.32
C CYS A 323 -24.63 -12.22 11.55
N ASN A 324 -24.29 -13.51 11.69
CA ASN A 324 -25.23 -14.63 11.70
C ASN A 324 -26.20 -14.64 10.50
N ARG A 325 -25.79 -14.04 9.36
CA ARG A 325 -26.52 -14.04 8.08
C ARG A 325 -25.61 -13.69 6.92
N SER A 326 -26.01 -14.12 5.72
CA SER A 326 -25.38 -13.67 4.48
C SER A 326 -25.68 -12.19 4.22
N LEU A 327 -24.66 -11.34 4.32
CA LEU A 327 -24.74 -9.97 3.78
C LEU A 327 -23.89 -9.91 2.52
N ASN A 328 -24.51 -9.75 1.37
CA ASN A 328 -23.82 -9.45 0.12
C ASN A 328 -24.45 -8.23 -0.56
N ALA A 329 -24.28 -7.08 0.09
CA ALA A 329 -24.73 -5.81 -0.48
C ALA A 329 -23.98 -5.56 -1.80
N LYS A 330 -24.75 -5.42 -2.89
CA LYS A 330 -24.18 -5.08 -4.20
C LYS A 330 -23.71 -3.63 -4.23
N SER A 331 -22.54 -3.43 -4.82
CA SER A 331 -21.90 -2.13 -4.89
C SER A 331 -22.36 -1.36 -6.10
N ARG A 332 -22.65 -0.07 -5.90
CA ARG A 332 -22.85 0.87 -7.01
C ARG A 332 -21.54 1.47 -7.52
N LEU A 333 -20.39 1.21 -6.90
CA LEU A 333 -19.10 1.76 -7.37
C LEU A 333 -18.45 0.90 -8.46
N LEU A 334 -18.64 -0.42 -8.42
CA LEU A 334 -18.12 -1.36 -9.43
C LEU A 334 -19.02 -1.39 -10.68
N SER A 335 -19.20 -0.21 -11.28
CA SER A 335 -20.12 0.04 -12.38
C SER A 335 -19.67 1.27 -13.17
N ILE A 336 -20.13 1.45 -14.41
CA ILE A 336 -19.89 2.64 -15.23
C ILE A 336 -21.15 3.53 -15.23
N PRO A 337 -21.04 4.88 -15.22
CA PRO A 337 -22.17 5.77 -15.51
C PRO A 337 -22.97 5.32 -16.76
N ALA A 338 -24.28 5.14 -16.64
CA ALA A 338 -25.06 4.56 -17.75
C ALA A 338 -25.03 5.43 -19.02
N GLU A 339 -24.89 6.75 -18.87
CA GLU A 339 -24.68 7.70 -19.97
C GLU A 339 -23.53 7.27 -20.90
N LEU A 340 -22.37 6.89 -20.34
CA LEU A 340 -21.22 6.45 -21.12
C LEU A 340 -21.48 5.14 -21.87
N VAL A 341 -22.34 4.28 -21.33
CA VAL A 341 -22.69 3.01 -21.98
C VAL A 341 -23.72 3.25 -23.08
N TYR A 342 -24.73 4.08 -22.81
CA TYR A 342 -25.80 4.35 -23.77
C TYR A 342 -25.34 5.16 -24.98
N ASN A 343 -24.38 6.06 -24.80
CA ASN A 343 -23.75 6.80 -25.90
C ASN A 343 -23.04 5.88 -26.92
N LEU A 344 -22.60 4.69 -26.50
CA LEU A 344 -21.99 3.68 -27.38
C LEU A 344 -22.93 2.52 -27.73
N ARG A 345 -24.24 2.63 -27.40
CA ARG A 345 -25.18 1.51 -27.55
C ARG A 345 -25.29 1.03 -28.99
N HIS A 346 -25.23 1.95 -29.95
CA HIS A 346 -25.34 1.62 -31.36
C HIS A 346 -24.13 0.82 -31.85
N GLU A 347 -22.93 1.23 -31.45
CA GLU A 347 -21.65 0.56 -31.70
C GLU A 347 -21.61 -0.81 -31.04
N MET A 348 -22.03 -0.90 -29.77
CA MET A 348 -22.20 -2.18 -29.06
C MET A 348 -23.13 -3.13 -29.83
N ARG A 349 -24.28 -2.62 -30.31
CA ARG A 349 -25.24 -3.42 -31.09
C ARG A 349 -24.69 -3.88 -32.44
N LYS A 350 -23.86 -3.07 -33.10
CA LYS A 350 -23.16 -3.45 -34.34
C LYS A 350 -22.13 -4.55 -34.10
N ALA A 351 -21.44 -4.52 -32.97
CA ALA A 351 -20.45 -5.53 -32.60
C ALA A 351 -21.06 -6.87 -32.16
N VAL A 352 -22.34 -6.91 -31.77
CA VAL A 352 -23.04 -8.14 -31.33
C VAL A 352 -23.81 -8.80 -32.50
N PRO A 353 -23.69 -10.14 -32.68
CA PRO A 353 -24.49 -10.90 -33.65
C PRO A 353 -26.01 -10.67 -33.51
N TYR A 354 -26.75 -10.70 -34.62
CA TYR A 354 -28.18 -10.36 -34.64
C TYR A 354 -29.00 -11.12 -33.58
N GLY A 355 -28.81 -12.44 -33.45
CA GLY A 355 -29.53 -13.29 -32.49
C GLY A 355 -29.27 -12.96 -31.01
N GLU A 356 -28.15 -12.32 -30.69
CA GLU A 356 -27.75 -12.02 -29.31
C GLU A 356 -28.11 -10.58 -28.87
N ARG A 357 -28.68 -9.77 -29.77
CA ARG A 357 -28.98 -8.35 -29.50
C ARG A 357 -30.02 -8.15 -28.40
N THR A 358 -30.97 -9.07 -28.26
CA THR A 358 -31.96 -9.05 -27.17
C THR A 358 -31.29 -9.31 -25.82
N LYS A 359 -30.31 -10.20 -25.77
CA LYS A 359 -29.51 -10.47 -24.56
C LYS A 359 -28.68 -9.25 -24.18
N LEU A 360 -28.02 -8.61 -25.15
CA LEU A 360 -27.34 -7.32 -24.94
C LEU A 360 -28.29 -6.28 -24.35
N HIS A 361 -29.49 -6.12 -24.91
CA HIS A 361 -30.49 -5.17 -24.41
C HIS A 361 -30.80 -5.42 -22.93
N LYS A 362 -31.09 -6.66 -22.55
CA LYS A 362 -31.36 -7.05 -21.14
C LYS A 362 -30.17 -6.75 -20.24
N LEU A 363 -28.94 -7.02 -20.70
CA LEU A 363 -27.71 -6.74 -19.95
C LEU A 363 -27.46 -5.25 -19.73
N LEU A 364 -27.90 -4.37 -20.63
CA LEU A 364 -27.71 -2.92 -20.52
C LEU A 364 -28.91 -2.16 -19.94
N PHE A 365 -30.03 -2.83 -19.68
CA PHE A 365 -31.27 -2.19 -19.22
C PHE A 365 -31.17 -1.66 -17.78
N THR A 366 -31.68 -0.43 -17.52
CA THR A 366 -31.56 0.24 -16.21
C THR A 366 -32.89 0.74 -15.60
N ASN A 367 -34.05 0.15 -15.94
CA ASN A 367 -35.38 0.50 -15.39
C ASN A 367 -35.63 2.02 -15.28
N GLY A 368 -35.62 2.76 -16.41
CA GLY A 368 -36.02 4.17 -16.42
C GLY A 368 -34.89 5.21 -16.33
N GLY A 369 -33.62 4.79 -16.51
CA GLY A 369 -32.56 5.65 -17.03
C GLY A 369 -32.17 6.86 -16.17
N ARG A 370 -31.36 6.62 -15.13
CA ARG A 370 -30.41 7.56 -14.48
C ARG A 370 -29.43 6.79 -13.57
N GLY A 371 -29.02 5.60 -14.02
CA GLY A 371 -28.27 4.63 -13.22
C GLY A 371 -26.79 4.48 -13.58
N ARG A 372 -26.16 3.44 -13.04
CA ARG A 372 -24.85 2.94 -13.47
C ARG A 372 -25.04 1.49 -13.94
N VAL A 373 -24.26 1.05 -14.93
CA VAL A 373 -24.28 -0.34 -15.41
C VAL A 373 -23.14 -1.12 -14.73
N GLY A 374 -23.48 -2.18 -14.00
CA GLY A 374 -22.51 -2.98 -13.23
C GLY A 374 -21.48 -3.69 -14.12
N TYR A 375 -20.26 -3.87 -13.61
CA TYR A 375 -19.16 -4.46 -14.38
C TYR A 375 -19.45 -5.89 -14.80
N GLU A 376 -20.06 -6.71 -13.95
CA GLU A 376 -20.41 -8.09 -14.32
C GLU A 376 -21.34 -8.14 -15.54
N ARG A 377 -22.34 -7.25 -15.60
CA ARG A 377 -23.23 -7.13 -16.76
C ARG A 377 -22.49 -6.64 -18.01
N LEU A 378 -21.54 -5.70 -17.85
CA LEU A 378 -20.73 -5.18 -18.95
C LEU A 378 -19.75 -6.22 -19.48
N LYS A 379 -19.08 -7.00 -18.62
CA LYS A 379 -18.21 -8.11 -19.01
C LYS A 379 -18.97 -9.12 -19.85
N MET A 380 -20.16 -9.54 -19.38
CA MET A 380 -21.04 -10.43 -20.17
C MET A 380 -21.45 -9.80 -21.50
N ALA A 381 -21.70 -8.48 -21.53
CA ALA A 381 -22.03 -7.78 -22.77
C ALA A 381 -20.84 -7.77 -23.76
N PHE A 382 -19.63 -7.50 -23.28
CA PHE A 382 -18.41 -7.51 -24.11
C PHE A 382 -18.09 -8.90 -24.67
N GLN A 383 -18.38 -9.97 -23.92
CA GLN A 383 -18.22 -11.34 -24.41
C GLN A 383 -19.12 -11.68 -25.61
N LEU A 384 -20.24 -10.96 -25.81
CA LEU A 384 -21.11 -11.14 -26.97
C LEU A 384 -20.58 -10.44 -28.23
N MET A 385 -19.56 -9.59 -28.11
CA MET A 385 -19.08 -8.73 -29.19
C MET A 385 -17.97 -9.41 -30.00
N LYS A 386 -18.01 -9.19 -31.32
CA LYS A 386 -16.90 -9.56 -32.22
C LYS A 386 -15.78 -8.51 -32.12
N GLU A 387 -14.59 -8.95 -31.73
CA GLU A 387 -13.45 -8.05 -31.50
C GLU A 387 -13.08 -7.21 -32.74
N SER A 388 -13.24 -7.78 -33.94
CA SER A 388 -12.95 -7.11 -35.22
C SER A 388 -13.84 -5.89 -35.51
N VAL A 389 -14.95 -5.73 -34.78
CA VAL A 389 -15.93 -4.65 -34.98
C VAL A 389 -15.83 -3.56 -33.89
N ILE A 390 -14.99 -3.78 -32.86
CA ILE A 390 -14.86 -2.86 -31.73
C ILE A 390 -14.00 -1.64 -32.14
N ASN A 391 -14.61 -0.46 -32.07
CA ASN A 391 -13.91 0.81 -32.29
C ASN A 391 -13.10 1.25 -31.05
N GLU A 392 -12.30 2.31 -31.18
CA GLU A 392 -11.41 2.77 -30.11
C GLU A 392 -12.15 3.17 -28.82
N LYS A 393 -13.31 3.85 -28.94
CA LYS A 393 -14.11 4.27 -27.77
C LYS A 393 -14.64 3.07 -26.99
N LEU A 394 -15.16 2.08 -27.70
CA LEU A 394 -15.67 0.84 -27.09
C LEU A 394 -14.55 -0.01 -26.52
N ARG A 395 -13.38 -0.03 -27.17
CA ARG A 395 -12.17 -0.67 -26.64
C ARG A 395 -11.73 -0.03 -25.33
N SER A 396 -11.67 1.29 -25.26
CA SER A 396 -11.37 2.03 -24.02
C SER A 396 -12.33 1.66 -22.89
N LEU A 397 -13.65 1.66 -23.15
CA LEU A 397 -14.65 1.27 -22.17
C LEU A 397 -14.49 -0.19 -21.70
N LYS A 398 -14.20 -1.11 -22.65
CA LYS A 398 -13.91 -2.52 -22.36
C LYS A 398 -12.68 -2.65 -21.46
N THR A 399 -11.59 -1.95 -21.78
CA THR A 399 -10.35 -1.93 -21.00
C THR A 399 -10.58 -1.47 -19.57
N LEU A 400 -11.39 -0.42 -19.34
CA LEU A 400 -11.73 0.03 -17.98
C LEU A 400 -12.42 -1.07 -17.15
N VAL A 401 -13.38 -1.76 -17.76
CA VAL A 401 -14.19 -2.79 -17.11
C VAL A 401 -13.37 -4.04 -16.81
N GLU A 402 -12.54 -4.49 -17.76
CA GLU A 402 -11.68 -5.67 -17.60
C GLU A 402 -10.61 -5.46 -16.53
N ASN A 403 -10.03 -4.26 -16.46
CA ASN A 403 -9.00 -3.93 -15.48
C ASN A 403 -9.54 -3.44 -14.13
N GLY A 404 -10.86 -3.31 -13.97
CA GLY A 404 -11.44 -2.87 -12.69
C GLY A 404 -11.12 -1.40 -12.36
N VAL A 405 -10.94 -0.54 -13.37
CA VAL A 405 -10.76 0.91 -13.19
C VAL A 405 -12.13 1.55 -13.17
N VAL A 406 -12.51 2.20 -12.08
CA VAL A 406 -13.83 2.84 -11.93
C VAL A 406 -13.78 4.34 -12.15
N LEU A 407 -14.85 4.87 -12.72
CA LEU A 407 -15.03 6.30 -12.95
C LEU A 407 -15.94 6.91 -11.89
N LEU A 408 -15.37 7.76 -11.05
CA LEU A 408 -15.99 8.29 -9.86
C LEU A 408 -16.25 9.79 -10.04
N PRO A 409 -17.53 10.22 -10.02
CA PRO A 409 -17.81 11.64 -10.09
C PRO A 409 -17.30 12.36 -8.83
N ILE A 410 -16.66 13.51 -9.02
CA ILE A 410 -16.36 14.45 -7.94
C ILE A 410 -17.67 14.94 -7.35
N VAL A 411 -17.78 14.89 -6.02
CA VAL A 411 -18.94 15.39 -5.27
C VAL A 411 -18.62 16.74 -4.65
N LYS A 412 -17.37 16.97 -4.24
CA LYS A 412 -16.94 18.20 -3.58
C LYS A 412 -15.49 18.51 -3.92
N VAL A 413 -15.20 19.79 -4.15
CA VAL A 413 -13.85 20.35 -4.20
C VAL A 413 -13.78 21.44 -3.13
N LYS A 414 -12.84 21.33 -2.20
CA LYS A 414 -12.66 22.27 -1.09
C LYS A 414 -11.27 22.90 -1.19
N THR A 415 -11.21 24.22 -1.17
CA THR A 415 -9.95 24.95 -1.02
C THR A 415 -9.59 25.01 0.47
N ILE A 416 -8.34 24.73 0.77
CA ILE A 416 -7.74 24.81 2.10
C ILE A 416 -6.62 25.84 1.99
N ASP A 417 -6.87 27.04 2.50
CA ASP A 417 -5.86 28.08 2.59
C ASP A 417 -4.82 27.65 3.61
N ASN A 418 -3.55 27.69 3.21
CA ASN A 418 -2.46 27.27 4.06
C ASN A 418 -1.25 28.17 3.85
N THR A 419 -0.66 28.65 4.94
CA THR A 419 0.38 29.68 4.89
C THR A 419 1.75 29.13 4.50
N LYS A 420 2.01 27.83 4.74
CA LYS A 420 3.18 27.07 4.27
C LYS A 420 3.02 25.59 4.61
N THR A 421 2.98 24.72 3.60
CA THR A 421 2.87 23.26 3.75
C THR A 421 4.00 22.56 3.02
N ILE A 422 4.49 21.44 3.55
CA ILE A 422 5.39 20.55 2.80
C ILE A 422 4.55 19.65 1.91
N VAL A 423 4.84 19.67 0.62
CA VAL A 423 4.21 18.79 -0.36
C VAL A 423 5.22 17.82 -0.94
N TYR A 424 4.71 16.67 -1.36
CA TYR A 424 5.50 15.57 -1.90
C TYR A 424 4.99 15.24 -3.29
N ASP A 425 5.91 14.80 -4.13
CA ASP A 425 5.60 14.22 -5.43
C ASP A 425 6.45 12.97 -5.68
N VAL A 426 5.96 12.08 -6.53
CA VAL A 426 6.63 10.83 -6.88
C VAL A 426 6.82 10.80 -8.39
N GLU A 427 8.02 10.40 -8.82
CA GLU A 427 8.30 10.16 -10.22
C GLU A 427 8.23 8.66 -10.48
N VAL A 428 7.23 8.27 -11.26
CA VAL A 428 7.05 6.91 -11.76
C VAL A 428 7.37 6.89 -13.26
N GLY A 429 8.04 5.83 -13.73
CA GLY A 429 8.24 5.57 -15.16
C GLY A 429 6.91 5.47 -15.92
N GLU A 430 6.96 5.29 -17.24
CA GLU A 430 5.74 5.20 -18.05
C GLU A 430 4.73 4.21 -17.42
N PRO A 431 3.45 4.62 -17.24
CA PRO A 431 2.77 5.76 -17.87
C PRO A 431 2.79 7.08 -17.06
N HIS A 432 3.69 7.26 -16.09
CA HIS A 432 3.78 8.47 -15.25
C HIS A 432 2.56 8.74 -14.36
N THR A 433 1.85 7.69 -13.98
CA THR A 433 0.72 7.76 -13.05
C THR A 433 0.98 6.90 -11.81
N PHE A 434 0.44 7.33 -10.67
CA PHE A 434 0.47 6.57 -9.43
C PHE A 434 -0.87 6.64 -8.71
N THR A 435 -1.05 5.83 -7.67
CA THR A 435 -2.25 5.92 -6.84
C THR A 435 -1.97 6.70 -5.57
N GLY A 436 -2.90 7.57 -5.18
CA GLY A 436 -2.77 8.38 -3.99
C GLY A 436 -4.10 8.74 -3.35
N GLY A 437 -4.00 9.26 -2.13
CA GLY A 437 -5.17 9.61 -1.32
C GLY A 437 -5.92 8.40 -0.76
N LEU A 438 -6.97 8.71 -0.01
CA LEU A 438 -7.89 7.72 0.56
C LEU A 438 -8.69 7.09 -0.58
N GLY A 439 -8.52 5.79 -0.79
CA GLY A 439 -9.23 5.05 -1.84
C GLY A 439 -8.53 4.97 -3.19
N ALA A 440 -7.20 5.16 -3.24
CA ALA A 440 -6.36 4.96 -4.43
C ALA A 440 -6.95 5.63 -5.69
N LEU A 441 -7.01 6.96 -5.67
CA LEU A 441 -7.30 7.77 -6.85
C LEU A 441 -6.06 7.79 -7.75
N ILE A 442 -6.26 7.79 -9.07
CA ILE A 442 -5.15 7.85 -10.02
C ILE A 442 -4.70 9.30 -10.16
N LEU A 443 -3.44 9.55 -9.86
CA LEU A 443 -2.76 10.83 -9.92
C LEU A 443 -1.68 10.79 -10.98
N HIS A 444 -1.39 11.93 -11.60
CA HIS A 444 -0.31 12.04 -12.57
C HIS A 444 0.92 12.64 -11.88
N ASN A 445 2.13 12.23 -12.29
CA ASN A 445 3.37 12.87 -11.84
C ASN A 445 3.28 14.37 -12.15
N SER A 446 3.49 15.26 -11.18
CA SER A 446 3.37 16.70 -11.47
C SER A 446 4.52 17.13 -12.38
N ASP A 447 5.71 16.59 -12.20
CA ASP A 447 6.94 17.29 -12.60
C ASP A 447 7.28 17.24 -14.11
N ILE A 448 6.92 16.19 -14.85
CA ILE A 448 7.10 16.13 -16.32
C ILE A 448 6.24 17.20 -17.02
N VAL A 449 5.01 17.39 -16.54
CA VAL A 449 4.06 18.37 -17.11
C VAL A 449 4.31 19.78 -16.55
N LYS A 450 4.68 19.88 -15.27
CA LYS A 450 4.88 21.15 -14.54
C LYS A 450 6.17 21.87 -14.91
N TYR A 451 7.23 21.16 -15.30
CA TYR A 451 8.52 21.81 -15.60
C TYR A 451 8.92 21.85 -17.07
N LYS A 452 8.18 21.22 -18.01
CA LYS A 452 8.65 21.06 -19.41
C LYS A 452 10.17 20.78 -19.44
N LEU A 453 10.59 19.75 -18.69
CA LEU A 453 12.02 19.54 -18.38
C LEU A 453 12.85 19.71 -19.67
N PRO A 454 13.93 20.52 -19.62
CA PRO A 454 14.71 20.84 -20.81
C PRO A 454 15.22 19.52 -21.37
N SER A 455 14.70 19.19 -22.55
CA SER A 455 15.26 18.13 -23.34
C SER A 455 16.08 18.79 -24.42
N ASP A 456 17.39 18.55 -24.40
CA ASP A 456 18.25 19.03 -25.46
C ASP A 456 18.03 18.16 -26.70
N PRO A 457 17.99 18.76 -27.91
CA PRO A 457 18.09 17.96 -29.12
C PRO A 457 19.42 17.19 -29.10
N LEU A 458 19.41 15.94 -29.55
CA LEU A 458 20.64 15.17 -29.69
C LEU A 458 21.59 15.90 -30.63
N THR A 459 22.82 16.13 -30.18
CA THR A 459 23.85 16.73 -31.02
C THR A 459 24.31 15.74 -32.10
N LYS A 460 25.02 16.21 -33.14
CA LYS A 460 25.62 15.33 -34.15
C LYS A 460 26.55 14.28 -33.54
N VAL A 461 27.18 14.61 -32.40
CA VAL A 461 28.03 13.69 -31.64
C VAL A 461 27.20 12.61 -30.94
N ASP A 462 26.07 12.98 -30.34
CA ASP A 462 25.17 12.03 -29.66
C ASP A 462 24.55 11.03 -30.65
N LEU A 463 24.16 11.50 -31.85
CA LEU A 463 23.67 10.64 -32.93
C LEU A 463 24.75 9.66 -33.41
N LYS A 464 26.00 10.13 -33.54
CA LYS A 464 27.14 9.28 -33.87
C LYS A 464 27.42 8.25 -32.77
N ARG A 465 27.29 8.64 -31.50
CA ARG A 465 27.44 7.78 -30.33
C ARG A 465 26.39 6.67 -30.29
N LEU A 466 25.14 6.99 -30.62
CA LEU A 466 24.08 5.98 -30.74
C LEU A 466 24.34 4.97 -31.85
N GLU A 467 24.89 5.41 -32.99
CA GLU A 467 25.32 4.51 -34.06
C GLU A 467 26.53 3.65 -33.66
N GLU A 468 27.47 4.18 -32.88
CA GLU A 468 28.58 3.42 -32.29
C GLU A 468 28.07 2.37 -31.28
N LEU A 469 27.19 2.76 -30.36
CA LEU A 469 26.58 1.88 -29.36
C LEU A 469 25.75 0.77 -30.01
N LYS A 470 25.05 1.07 -31.11
CA LYS A 470 24.29 0.08 -31.88
C LYS A 470 25.18 -1.04 -32.46
N ARG A 471 26.43 -0.71 -32.81
CA ARG A 471 27.41 -1.64 -33.39
C ARG A 471 28.29 -2.33 -32.35
N ASP A 472 28.33 -1.81 -31.13
CA ASP A 472 29.15 -2.33 -30.03
C ASP A 472 28.63 -3.69 -29.55
N PRO A 473 29.49 -4.73 -29.47
CA PRO A 473 29.09 -6.08 -29.04
C PRO A 473 28.40 -6.14 -27.67
N ARG A 474 28.65 -5.18 -26.77
CA ARG A 474 28.11 -5.14 -25.41
C ARG A 474 26.64 -4.71 -25.33
N TYR A 475 26.11 -4.11 -26.40
CA TYR A 475 24.75 -3.56 -26.44
C TYR A 475 23.89 -4.27 -27.50
N LYS A 476 24.25 -5.49 -27.89
CA LYS A 476 23.51 -6.29 -28.89
C LYS A 476 22.22 -6.90 -28.37
N ASP A 477 21.99 -6.92 -27.06
CA ASP A 477 20.76 -7.47 -26.47
C ASP A 477 19.53 -6.68 -26.91
N GLU A 478 18.41 -7.38 -27.06
CA GLU A 478 17.14 -6.85 -27.60
C GLU A 478 16.64 -5.62 -26.83
N LEU A 479 16.83 -5.61 -25.50
CA LEU A 479 16.47 -4.50 -24.64
C LEU A 479 17.27 -3.24 -24.99
N TRP A 480 18.60 -3.36 -25.13
CA TRP A 480 19.46 -2.22 -25.45
C TRP A 480 19.24 -1.69 -26.87
N GLN A 481 19.00 -2.57 -27.84
CA GLN A 481 18.69 -2.17 -29.21
C GLN A 481 17.34 -1.41 -29.29
N LYS A 482 16.36 -1.81 -28.48
CA LYS A 482 15.06 -1.12 -28.38
C LYS A 482 15.18 0.27 -27.75
N GLU A 483 16.01 0.40 -26.73
CA GLU A 483 16.30 1.70 -26.11
C GLU A 483 17.07 2.63 -27.06
N ILE A 484 18.12 2.14 -27.72
CA ILE A 484 18.88 2.90 -28.73
C ILE A 484 17.96 3.36 -29.88
N ALA A 485 17.09 2.49 -30.38
CA ALA A 485 16.11 2.84 -31.41
C ALA A 485 15.11 3.89 -30.92
N THR A 486 14.74 3.85 -29.64
CA THR A 486 13.85 4.84 -29.02
C THR A 486 14.54 6.21 -28.96
N PHE A 487 15.81 6.28 -28.54
CA PHE A 487 16.61 7.52 -28.55
C PHE A 487 16.80 8.10 -29.97
N GLN A 488 17.03 7.24 -30.97
CA GLN A 488 17.12 7.66 -32.38
C GLN A 488 15.79 8.22 -32.92
N ARG A 489 14.65 7.67 -32.47
CA ARG A 489 13.31 8.09 -32.86
C ARG A 489 12.90 9.42 -32.21
N ILE A 490 13.15 9.58 -30.91
CA ILE A 490 12.73 10.77 -30.16
C ILE A 490 13.66 11.97 -30.35
N LYS A 491 14.93 11.74 -30.71
CA LYS A 491 15.97 12.76 -30.96
C LYS A 491 16.14 13.81 -29.85
N ARG A 492 15.86 13.43 -28.61
CA ARG A 492 15.86 14.30 -27.43
C ARG A 492 16.54 13.58 -26.26
N LYS A 493 17.35 14.30 -25.48
CA LYS A 493 17.94 13.82 -24.22
C LYS A 493 17.44 14.68 -23.06
N SER A 494 17.09 14.08 -21.92
CA SER A 494 16.72 14.80 -20.69
C SER A 494 17.93 14.90 -19.79
N GLU A 495 18.18 16.07 -19.18
CA GLU A 495 19.30 16.24 -18.24
C GLU A 495 19.05 15.47 -16.93
N GLN A 496 19.45 14.21 -16.91
CA GLN A 496 19.96 13.51 -15.71
C GLN A 496 21.45 13.19 -15.85
N GLU A 497 22.15 13.82 -16.80
CA GLU A 497 23.54 13.53 -17.15
C GLU A 497 24.53 14.67 -16.82
N ALA A 498 24.11 15.76 -16.15
CA ALA A 498 25.08 16.75 -15.69
C ALA A 498 26.00 16.21 -14.56
N PHE A 499 25.60 15.14 -13.86
CA PHE A 499 26.39 14.52 -12.79
C PHE A 499 27.31 13.38 -13.25
N SER A 500 27.19 12.89 -14.49
CA SER A 500 28.08 11.83 -15.00
C SER A 500 29.37 12.36 -15.62
N ARG A 501 29.53 13.68 -15.76
CA ARG A 501 30.69 14.28 -16.45
C ARG A 501 31.92 14.49 -15.57
N TYR A 502 31.77 14.50 -14.24
CA TYR A 502 32.87 14.56 -13.28
C TYR A 502 32.58 13.48 -12.22
N GLY A 503 33.15 12.28 -12.41
CA GLY A 503 32.80 11.07 -11.65
C GLY A 503 32.72 11.24 -10.12
N LEU A 504 32.08 10.28 -9.45
CA LEU A 504 31.73 10.27 -8.01
C LEU A 504 32.76 10.89 -7.05
N THR A 505 34.05 10.77 -7.37
CA THR A 505 35.17 11.40 -6.66
C THR A 505 35.07 12.93 -6.56
N PHE A 506 34.62 13.64 -7.59
CA PHE A 506 34.47 15.11 -7.56
C PHE A 506 33.35 15.54 -6.60
N ILE A 507 32.27 14.74 -6.53
CA ILE A 507 31.11 14.99 -5.66
C ILE A 507 31.51 14.87 -4.19
N VAL A 508 32.29 13.85 -3.85
CA VAL A 508 32.73 13.56 -2.48
C VAL A 508 33.87 14.48 -2.04
N SER A 509 34.83 14.78 -2.92
CA SER A 509 36.04 15.51 -2.56
C SER A 509 35.90 17.03 -2.62
N ASN A 510 35.06 17.57 -3.52
CA ASN A 510 34.97 19.02 -3.75
C ASN A 510 33.58 19.58 -3.41
N TYR A 511 32.52 19.03 -4.01
CA TYR A 511 31.19 19.64 -3.92
C TYR A 511 30.58 19.55 -2.51
N LEU A 512 30.55 18.36 -1.91
CA LEU A 512 29.96 18.16 -0.58
C LEU A 512 30.71 18.92 0.54
N PRO A 513 32.06 18.91 0.61
CA PRO A 513 32.80 19.67 1.62
C PRO A 513 32.64 21.19 1.49
N GLN A 514 32.55 21.72 0.27
CA GLN A 514 32.39 23.15 0.02
C GLN A 514 31.00 23.64 0.44
N ARG A 515 29.95 22.86 0.13
CA ARG A 515 28.58 23.10 0.61
C ARG A 515 28.46 23.01 2.14
N LEU A 516 29.16 22.07 2.77
CA LEU A 516 29.16 21.94 4.24
C LEU A 516 29.89 23.09 4.94
N LYS A 517 30.95 23.65 4.32
CA LYS A 517 31.62 24.88 4.81
C LYS A 517 30.74 26.13 4.69
N GLU A 518 29.93 26.23 3.65
CA GLU A 518 28.96 27.33 3.47
C GLU A 518 27.80 27.25 4.46
N LEU A 519 27.37 26.03 4.83
CA LEU A 519 26.29 25.80 5.79
C LEU A 519 26.70 26.04 7.25
N ASN A 520 27.98 25.86 7.60
CA ASN A 520 28.51 26.11 8.96
C ASN A 520 28.95 27.56 9.20
N ARG A 521 28.67 28.49 8.28
CA ARG A 521 28.93 29.93 8.42
C ARG A 521 27.64 30.76 8.65
N ARG A 522 26.58 30.14 9.18
CA ARG A 522 25.39 30.84 9.68
C ARG A 522 25.04 30.39 11.08
#